data_AF-A0A150PGL4-F1
#
_entry.id   AF-A0A150PGL4-F1
#
_cell.length_a   1.000
_cell.length_b   1.000
_cell.length_c   1.000
_cell.angle_alpha   90.00
_cell.angle_beta   90.00
_cell.angle_gamma   90.00
#
_symmetry.space_group_name_H-M   'P 1'
#
loop_
_entity.id
_entity.type
_entity.pdbx_description
1 polymer ?
#
loop_
_entity_poly.entity_id
_entity_poly.type
_entity_poly.pdbx_seq_one_letter_code
_entity_poly.pdbx_strand_id
1 'polypeptide(L)'
;MDQPPLDNKTDFAAHPQLLVDRDGEKLVAIVKASFELQEDGTFELSPPERARGVRLADLPWEKDKPESVAYPADVCLFKPATDVIFVARAYAPSGRATPSFDVRVEVGPLRKSLVVFGRRLWVDKGAALTAPSPIEQIDMRYDHAWGGRDDEDPAAIVEEPRNPIGMGVTGAPASLTHQPAPNIEDPAFPIRTAKTAPPPAGIGVVGRHWEPRRRYAGTYDATWRELRAPLLPEDFDPRYNLCASPGLIADPPLAGGEPVRTLNLTPEGALSFELPRVQVEIEFQVKDRAPAAFAPHLDTVLIDLYATGPE
;
A
#
# COMPACT_ATOMS: atom_id res chain seq x y z
N MET A 1 -9.14 25.43 -15.18
CA MET A 1 -7.80 25.99 -14.96
C MET A 1 -6.88 25.25 -15.88
N ASP A 2 -6.12 25.97 -16.70
CA ASP A 2 -5.11 25.35 -17.55
C ASP A 2 -4.03 24.73 -16.67
N GLN A 3 -3.49 23.57 -17.08
CA GLN A 3 -2.38 22.96 -16.37
C GLN A 3 -1.18 23.92 -16.37
N PRO A 4 -0.47 24.06 -15.24
CA PRO A 4 0.76 24.84 -15.20
C PRO A 4 1.74 24.32 -16.26
N PRO A 5 2.43 25.21 -17.01
CA PRO A 5 3.42 24.77 -17.98
C PRO A 5 4.55 24.01 -17.27
N LEU A 6 5.03 22.94 -17.92
CA LEU A 6 6.08 22.07 -17.40
C LEU A 6 7.24 22.02 -18.41
N ASP A 7 8.45 22.35 -17.95
CA ASP A 7 9.68 22.10 -18.69
C ASP A 7 10.40 20.88 -18.09
N ASN A 8 10.09 19.68 -18.60
CA ASN A 8 10.68 18.44 -18.12
C ASN A 8 11.99 18.14 -18.87
N LYS A 9 13.12 18.20 -18.16
CA LYS A 9 14.46 17.86 -18.68
C LYS A 9 14.90 16.43 -18.36
N THR A 10 14.01 15.62 -17.80
CA THR A 10 14.26 14.22 -17.42
C THR A 10 13.50 13.27 -18.34
N ASP A 11 13.90 12.00 -18.35
CA ASP A 11 13.17 10.92 -19.00
C ASP A 11 12.02 10.37 -18.13
N PHE A 12 11.73 11.00 -16.99
CA PHE A 12 10.71 10.56 -16.04
C PHE A 12 9.34 11.16 -16.34
N ALA A 13 8.28 10.48 -15.91
CA ALA A 13 6.95 11.06 -15.92
C ALA A 13 6.88 12.18 -14.87
N ALA A 14 6.48 13.37 -15.28
CA ALA A 14 6.33 14.51 -14.39
C ALA A 14 4.97 15.18 -14.60
N HIS A 15 4.32 15.58 -13.51
CA HIS A 15 2.98 16.16 -13.53
C HIS A 15 2.86 17.30 -12.50
N PRO A 16 2.63 18.55 -12.93
CA PRO A 16 2.27 19.63 -12.03
C PRO A 16 0.79 19.58 -11.67
N GLN A 17 0.47 19.81 -10.40
CA GLN A 17 -0.89 19.79 -9.88
C GLN A 17 -1.10 20.92 -8.89
N LEU A 18 -2.18 21.70 -9.06
CA LEU A 18 -2.67 22.58 -8.00
C LEU A 18 -3.51 21.75 -7.02
N LEU A 19 -3.18 21.85 -5.74
CA LEU A 19 -3.87 21.21 -4.62
C LEU A 19 -4.20 22.25 -3.56
N VAL A 20 -5.27 22.04 -2.79
CA VAL A 20 -5.65 22.93 -1.70
C VAL A 20 -5.08 22.40 -0.39
N ASP A 21 -4.32 23.24 0.32
CA ASP A 21 -3.78 22.98 1.66
C ASP A 21 -4.53 23.82 2.71
N ARG A 22 -4.05 23.80 3.95
CA ARG A 22 -4.58 24.52 5.11
C ARG A 22 -4.53 26.05 4.98
N ASP A 23 -3.63 26.58 4.16
CA ASP A 23 -3.34 28.01 4.01
C ASP A 23 -3.51 28.53 2.58
N GLY A 24 -4.08 27.70 1.69
CA GLY A 24 -4.41 28.08 0.32
C GLY A 24 -3.96 27.05 -0.71
N GLU A 25 -3.98 27.45 -1.98
CA GLU A 25 -3.54 26.61 -3.09
C GLU A 25 -2.01 26.44 -3.10
N LYS A 26 -1.56 25.21 -3.32
CA LYS A 26 -0.16 24.82 -3.50
C LYS A 26 0.02 24.25 -4.89
N LEU A 27 1.05 24.71 -5.58
CA LEU A 27 1.54 24.05 -6.78
C LEU A 27 2.50 22.93 -6.37
N VAL A 28 2.15 21.70 -6.70
CA VAL A 28 2.95 20.50 -6.43
C VAL A 28 3.44 19.94 -7.75
N ALA A 29 4.66 19.42 -7.78
CA ALA A 29 5.21 18.68 -8.90
C ALA A 29 5.44 17.24 -8.46
N ILE A 30 4.88 16.29 -9.19
CA ILE A 30 5.01 14.86 -8.93
C ILE A 30 5.90 14.29 -10.02
N VAL A 31 7.01 13.65 -9.62
CA VAL A 31 7.94 13.01 -10.53
C VAL A 31 7.97 11.52 -10.25
N LYS A 32 7.91 10.72 -11.30
CA LYS A 32 7.85 9.26 -11.22
C LYS A 32 8.73 8.62 -12.27
N ALA A 33 9.68 7.84 -11.79
CA ALA A 33 10.53 6.99 -12.60
C ALA A 33 10.09 5.53 -12.43
N SER A 34 10.07 4.77 -13.52
CA SER A 34 9.83 3.32 -13.51
C SER A 34 11.11 2.64 -13.98
N PHE A 35 11.58 1.66 -13.23
CA PHE A 35 12.79 0.91 -13.58
C PHE A 35 12.46 -0.57 -13.72
N GLU A 36 13.18 -1.24 -14.60
CA GLU A 36 13.07 -2.67 -14.83
C GLU A 36 14.34 -3.37 -14.38
N LEU A 37 14.18 -4.37 -13.50
CA LEU A 37 15.26 -5.24 -13.08
C LEU A 37 15.60 -6.21 -14.23
N GLN A 38 16.85 -6.17 -14.66
CA GLN A 38 17.38 -7.04 -15.70
C GLN A 38 17.85 -8.38 -15.12
N GLU A 39 18.05 -9.38 -15.98
CA GLU A 39 18.54 -10.71 -15.58
C GLU A 39 19.92 -10.67 -14.90
N ASP A 40 20.74 -9.68 -15.24
CA ASP A 40 22.06 -9.46 -14.63
C ASP A 40 22.01 -8.73 -13.26
N GLY A 41 20.79 -8.40 -12.79
CA GLY A 41 20.54 -7.72 -11.52
C GLY A 41 20.67 -6.20 -11.57
N THR A 42 20.93 -5.62 -12.74
CA THR A 42 20.95 -4.16 -12.92
C THR A 42 19.56 -3.60 -13.15
N PHE A 43 19.39 -2.28 -12.96
CA PHE A 43 18.16 -1.57 -13.29
C PHE A 43 18.36 -0.69 -14.51
N GLU A 44 17.43 -0.79 -15.45
CA GLU A 44 17.30 0.14 -16.57
C GLU A 44 16.02 0.96 -16.42
N LEU A 45 16.04 2.19 -16.91
CA LEU A 45 14.84 3.01 -16.96
C LEU A 45 13.84 2.35 -17.94
N SER A 46 12.59 2.18 -17.52
CA SER A 46 11.55 1.64 -18.39
C SER A 46 11.40 2.53 -19.63
N PRO A 47 11.32 1.95 -20.84
CA PRO A 47 11.05 2.72 -22.04
C PRO A 47 9.65 3.36 -21.96
N PRO A 48 9.38 4.47 -22.68
CA PRO A 48 8.13 5.23 -22.55
C PRO A 48 6.84 4.40 -22.69
N GLU A 49 6.85 3.34 -23.50
CA GLU A 49 5.70 2.47 -23.73
C GLU A 49 5.35 1.58 -22.52
N ARG A 50 6.33 1.34 -21.63
CA ARG A 50 6.17 0.51 -20.43
C ARG A 50 6.30 1.30 -19.13
N ALA A 51 6.84 2.53 -19.19
CA ALA A 51 6.92 3.42 -18.05
C ALA A 51 5.55 3.69 -17.44
N ARG A 52 5.44 3.58 -16.12
CA ARG A 52 4.20 3.87 -15.39
C ARG A 52 4.09 5.38 -15.17
N GLY A 53 3.12 6.01 -15.81
CA GLY A 53 2.82 7.43 -15.62
C GLY A 53 2.36 7.78 -14.19
N VAL A 54 2.26 9.09 -13.91
CA VAL A 54 1.71 9.61 -12.66
C VAL A 54 0.24 9.22 -12.54
N ARG A 55 -0.11 8.53 -11.45
CA ARG A 55 -1.45 7.99 -11.18
C ARG A 55 -2.25 9.01 -10.36
N LEU A 56 -3.30 9.55 -10.96
CA LEU A 56 -4.17 10.55 -10.31
C LEU A 56 -5.23 9.94 -9.38
N ALA A 57 -5.44 8.62 -9.46
CA ALA A 57 -6.40 7.88 -8.64
C ALA A 57 -5.82 6.54 -8.19
N ASP A 58 -6.39 5.98 -7.13
CA ASP A 58 -6.11 4.62 -6.68
C ASP A 58 -6.62 3.62 -7.76
N LEU A 59 -5.84 2.58 -8.04
CA LEU A 59 -6.23 1.48 -8.92
C LEU A 59 -6.48 0.23 -8.08
N PRO A 60 -7.67 -0.37 -8.15
CA PRO A 60 -7.98 -1.55 -7.36
C PRO A 60 -7.39 -2.82 -7.97
N TRP A 61 -7.29 -3.87 -7.15
CA TRP A 61 -6.99 -5.23 -7.59
C TRP A 61 -8.06 -5.76 -8.54
N GLU A 62 -9.32 -5.45 -8.25
CA GLU A 62 -10.49 -5.88 -8.99
C GLU A 62 -11.40 -4.67 -9.24
N LYS A 63 -11.90 -4.53 -10.47
CA LYS A 63 -12.72 -3.36 -10.86
C LYS A 63 -14.01 -3.25 -10.04
N ASP A 64 -14.57 -4.39 -9.62
CA ASP A 64 -15.78 -4.53 -8.82
C ASP A 64 -15.55 -4.43 -7.31
N LYS A 65 -14.29 -4.34 -6.85
CA LYS A 65 -13.91 -4.09 -5.45
C LYS A 65 -12.96 -2.88 -5.34
N PRO A 66 -13.45 -1.66 -5.61
CA PRO A 66 -12.63 -0.45 -5.65
C PRO A 66 -11.91 -0.14 -4.33
N GLU A 67 -12.37 -0.69 -3.21
CA GLU A 67 -11.79 -0.56 -1.88
C GLU A 67 -10.50 -1.38 -1.67
N SER A 68 -10.28 -2.43 -2.47
CA SER A 68 -9.06 -3.24 -2.45
C SER A 68 -8.02 -2.65 -3.40
N VAL A 69 -7.17 -1.75 -2.88
CA VAL A 69 -6.22 -0.98 -3.68
C VAL A 69 -4.95 -1.79 -3.99
N ALA A 70 -4.62 -1.92 -5.28
CA ALA A 70 -3.34 -2.47 -5.75
C ALA A 70 -2.28 -1.37 -5.90
N TYR A 71 -2.63 -0.28 -6.57
CA TYR A 71 -1.70 0.84 -6.82
C TYR A 71 -2.28 2.16 -6.27
N PRO A 72 -1.62 2.86 -5.32
CA PRO A 72 -2.17 4.05 -4.66
C PRO A 72 -1.88 5.33 -5.45
N ALA A 73 -2.82 6.26 -5.58
CA ALA A 73 -2.60 7.53 -6.28
C ALA A 73 -1.28 8.20 -5.86
N ASP A 74 -0.54 8.71 -6.83
CA ASP A 74 0.73 9.41 -6.62
C ASP A 74 0.47 10.87 -6.14
N VAL A 75 -0.75 11.38 -6.33
CA VAL A 75 -1.12 12.77 -6.03
C VAL A 75 -1.40 12.98 -4.54
N CYS A 76 -0.55 13.78 -3.90
CA CYS A 76 -0.76 14.34 -2.57
C CYS A 76 0.04 15.64 -2.39
N LEU A 77 -0.20 16.37 -1.31
CA LEU A 77 0.53 17.62 -1.02
C LEU A 77 1.98 17.37 -0.63
N PHE A 78 2.19 16.39 0.24
CA PHE A 78 3.49 16.08 0.85
C PHE A 78 3.40 14.76 1.62
N LYS A 79 4.47 13.94 1.56
CA LYS A 79 4.68 12.81 2.46
C LYS A 79 5.85 13.11 3.39
N PRO A 80 5.73 12.88 4.72
CA PRO A 80 6.82 13.15 5.65
C PRO A 80 7.89 12.03 5.70
N ALA A 81 7.68 10.92 4.98
CA ALA A 81 8.47 9.69 5.04
C ALA A 81 8.30 8.91 3.72
N THR A 82 9.12 7.88 3.50
CA THR A 82 8.99 7.02 2.31
C THR A 82 8.06 5.84 2.55
N ASP A 83 7.00 5.72 1.76
CA ASP A 83 6.19 4.50 1.68
C ASP A 83 6.94 3.41 0.89
N VAL A 84 7.06 2.20 1.45
CA VAL A 84 7.51 1.01 0.70
C VAL A 84 6.34 0.06 0.50
N ILE A 85 6.00 -0.18 -0.77
CA ILE A 85 4.78 -0.89 -1.17
C ILE A 85 5.15 -2.05 -2.08
N PHE A 86 4.59 -3.22 -1.82
CA PHE A 86 4.73 -4.38 -2.68
C PHE A 86 3.40 -4.69 -3.36
N VAL A 87 3.44 -4.83 -4.68
CA VAL A 87 2.35 -5.43 -5.47
C VAL A 87 2.89 -6.77 -5.96
N ALA A 88 2.39 -7.86 -5.39
CA ALA A 88 3.03 -9.17 -5.58
C ALA A 88 2.05 -10.34 -5.38
N ARG A 89 2.44 -11.50 -5.92
CA ARG A 89 1.96 -12.81 -5.47
C ARG A 89 2.99 -13.43 -4.55
N ALA A 90 2.51 -14.17 -3.56
CA ALA A 90 3.36 -15.05 -2.77
C ALA A 90 3.33 -16.45 -3.36
N TYR A 91 4.49 -17.11 -3.42
CA TYR A 91 4.69 -18.41 -4.06
C TYR A 91 5.20 -19.44 -3.06
N ALA A 92 4.62 -20.62 -3.07
CA ALA A 92 5.10 -21.75 -2.29
C ALA A 92 6.52 -22.14 -2.73
N PRO A 93 7.42 -22.48 -1.78
CA PRO A 93 8.82 -22.78 -2.09
C PRO A 93 8.97 -23.88 -3.16
N SER A 94 9.84 -23.62 -4.13
CA SER A 94 10.14 -24.54 -5.25
C SER A 94 8.92 -24.89 -6.11
N GLY A 95 7.89 -24.03 -6.14
CA GLY A 95 6.66 -24.26 -6.92
C GLY A 95 5.83 -25.45 -6.46
N ARG A 96 6.05 -25.96 -5.24
CA ARG A 96 5.31 -27.11 -4.70
C ARG A 96 4.23 -26.64 -3.75
N ALA A 97 2.97 -27.01 -4.03
CA ALA A 97 1.85 -26.73 -3.15
C ALA A 97 2.17 -27.18 -1.70
N THR A 98 2.11 -26.25 -0.75
CA THR A 98 2.41 -26.50 0.67
C THR A 98 1.28 -25.96 1.55
N PRO A 99 0.99 -26.57 2.72
CA PRO A 99 -0.04 -26.07 3.62
C PRO A 99 0.22 -24.65 4.13
N SER A 100 1.49 -24.28 4.30
CA SER A 100 1.91 -22.93 4.69
C SER A 100 3.36 -22.64 4.31
N PHE A 101 3.69 -21.37 4.15
CA PHE A 101 5.06 -20.91 3.89
C PHE A 101 5.28 -19.45 4.34
N ASP A 102 6.54 -19.12 4.60
CA ASP A 102 6.94 -17.76 5.01
C ASP A 102 7.03 -16.83 3.79
N VAL A 103 6.68 -15.57 4.01
CA VAL A 103 6.98 -14.45 3.11
C VAL A 103 7.78 -13.42 3.90
N ARG A 104 8.85 -12.88 3.30
CA ARG A 104 9.67 -11.85 3.95
C ARG A 104 10.00 -10.74 2.99
N VAL A 105 10.07 -9.52 3.50
CA VAL A 105 10.55 -8.35 2.78
C VAL A 105 11.50 -7.55 3.67
N GLU A 106 12.58 -7.09 3.08
CA GLU A 106 13.55 -6.17 3.67
C GLU A 106 13.89 -5.08 2.65
N VAL A 107 13.83 -3.81 3.06
CA VAL A 107 14.21 -2.65 2.25
C VAL A 107 14.96 -1.69 3.15
N GLY A 108 16.30 -1.64 3.00
CA GLY A 108 17.15 -0.87 3.90
C GLY A 108 16.91 -1.23 5.38
N PRO A 109 16.42 -0.30 6.23
CA PRO A 109 16.15 -0.58 7.64
C PRO A 109 14.83 -1.35 7.88
N LEU A 110 13.93 -1.38 6.90
CA LEU A 110 12.58 -1.94 7.05
C LEU A 110 12.61 -3.46 6.89
N ARG A 111 11.89 -4.17 7.77
CA ARG A 111 11.79 -5.64 7.75
C ARG A 111 10.38 -6.08 8.13
N LYS A 112 9.81 -6.98 7.35
CA LYS A 112 8.51 -7.58 7.67
C LYS A 112 8.49 -9.06 7.30
N SER A 113 7.96 -9.88 8.20
CA SER A 113 7.78 -11.32 8.01
C SER A 113 6.30 -11.64 8.15
N LEU A 114 5.81 -12.50 7.26
CA LEU A 114 4.44 -12.97 7.20
C LEU A 114 4.44 -14.48 7.01
N VAL A 115 3.34 -15.13 7.38
CA VAL A 115 3.08 -16.53 7.04
C VAL A 115 1.83 -16.58 6.19
N VAL A 116 1.94 -17.27 5.06
CA VAL A 116 0.82 -17.61 4.19
C VAL A 116 0.36 -19.01 4.53
N PHE A 117 -0.93 -19.15 4.77
CA PHE A 117 -1.63 -20.42 4.87
C PHE A 117 -2.48 -20.65 3.63
N GLY A 118 -2.53 -21.89 3.15
CA GLY A 118 -3.59 -22.27 2.22
C GLY A 118 -4.96 -22.26 2.87
N ARG A 119 -6.00 -22.68 2.15
CA ARG A 119 -7.38 -22.55 2.60
C ARG A 119 -7.59 -23.23 3.96
N ARG A 120 -8.08 -22.45 4.93
CA ARG A 120 -8.56 -22.92 6.24
C ARG A 120 -10.01 -22.54 6.40
N LEU A 121 -10.76 -23.38 7.11
CA LEU A 121 -12.14 -23.09 7.49
C LEU A 121 -12.23 -22.98 9.01
N TRP A 122 -13.07 -22.09 9.50
CA TRP A 122 -13.46 -22.10 10.90
C TRP A 122 -14.30 -23.34 11.22
N VAL A 123 -14.05 -23.94 12.37
CA VAL A 123 -14.81 -25.08 12.90
C VAL A 123 -15.22 -24.82 14.34
N ASP A 124 -16.09 -25.67 14.88
CA ASP A 124 -16.52 -25.61 16.28
C ASP A 124 -17.02 -24.22 16.70
N LYS A 125 -17.86 -23.59 15.85
CA LYS A 125 -18.40 -22.24 16.09
C LYS A 125 -17.32 -21.18 16.25
N GLY A 126 -16.25 -21.28 15.46
CA GLY A 126 -15.11 -20.36 15.47
C GLY A 126 -14.09 -20.64 16.58
N ALA A 127 -14.20 -21.77 17.29
CA ALA A 127 -13.26 -22.15 18.35
C ALA A 127 -11.94 -22.73 17.82
N ALA A 128 -11.91 -23.18 16.56
CA ALA A 128 -10.71 -23.70 15.92
C ALA A 128 -10.73 -23.50 14.41
N LEU A 129 -9.63 -23.89 13.76
CA LEU A 129 -9.43 -23.89 12.32
C LEU A 129 -9.12 -25.30 11.85
N THR A 130 -9.52 -25.64 10.61
CA THR A 130 -9.01 -26.84 9.94
C THR A 130 -7.50 -26.75 9.71
N ALA A 131 -6.86 -27.89 9.46
CA ALA A 131 -5.55 -27.88 8.84
C ALA A 131 -5.63 -27.13 7.48
N PRO A 132 -4.60 -26.33 7.13
CA PRO A 132 -4.59 -25.64 5.86
C PRO A 132 -4.42 -26.61 4.69
N SER A 133 -5.25 -26.47 3.66
CA SER A 133 -5.02 -27.17 2.39
C SER A 133 -3.75 -26.68 1.71
N PRO A 134 -3.00 -27.52 0.97
CA PRO A 134 -1.88 -27.05 0.17
C PRO A 134 -2.28 -25.96 -0.81
N ILE A 135 -1.42 -24.94 -0.97
CA ILE A 135 -1.57 -23.85 -1.93
C ILE A 135 -0.24 -23.59 -2.62
N GLU A 136 -0.29 -23.23 -3.90
CA GLU A 136 0.90 -22.90 -4.70
C GLU A 136 1.20 -21.41 -4.69
N GLN A 137 0.18 -20.56 -4.70
CA GLN A 137 0.34 -19.11 -4.72
C GLN A 137 -0.91 -18.38 -4.22
N ILE A 138 -0.75 -17.13 -3.78
CA ILE A 138 -1.85 -16.23 -3.42
C ILE A 138 -1.45 -14.77 -3.68
N ASP A 139 -2.41 -13.92 -4.05
CA ASP A 139 -2.16 -12.47 -4.18
C ASP A 139 -1.91 -11.85 -2.79
N MET A 140 -0.91 -10.97 -2.66
CA MET A 140 -0.58 -10.33 -1.39
C MET A 140 -1.44 -9.08 -1.14
N ARG A 141 -2.74 -9.29 -0.96
CA ARG A 141 -3.76 -8.25 -0.71
C ARG A 141 -4.48 -8.44 0.62
N TYR A 142 -4.98 -7.35 1.18
CA TYR A 142 -5.57 -7.31 2.52
C TYR A 142 -6.90 -8.07 2.64
N ASP A 143 -7.57 -8.38 1.54
CA ASP A 143 -8.76 -9.26 1.49
C ASP A 143 -8.46 -10.63 2.10
N HIS A 144 -7.22 -11.10 1.97
CA HIS A 144 -6.75 -12.38 2.50
C HIS A 144 -6.20 -12.28 3.93
N ALA A 145 -6.23 -11.10 4.55
CA ALA A 145 -5.78 -10.87 5.91
C ALA A 145 -6.97 -10.75 6.87
N TRP A 146 -6.68 -10.82 8.17
CA TRP A 146 -7.70 -10.61 9.19
C TRP A 146 -8.25 -9.18 9.13
N GLY A 147 -9.56 -9.07 9.28
CA GLY A 147 -10.31 -7.83 9.27
C GLY A 147 -11.73 -8.07 8.77
N GLY A 148 -12.28 -7.07 8.09
CA GLY A 148 -13.60 -7.13 7.47
C GLY A 148 -14.64 -6.34 8.24
N ARG A 149 -15.87 -6.43 7.72
CA ARG A 149 -17.07 -5.82 8.26
C ARG A 149 -18.20 -6.84 8.22
N ASP A 150 -18.98 -6.87 9.29
CA ASP A 150 -20.23 -7.60 9.42
C ASP A 150 -21.34 -6.56 9.62
N ASP A 151 -22.19 -6.42 8.60
CA ASP A 151 -23.32 -5.51 8.58
C ASP A 151 -24.67 -6.22 8.34
N GLU A 152 -24.73 -7.53 8.65
CA GLU A 152 -25.97 -8.32 8.55
C GLU A 152 -27.09 -7.74 9.43
N ASP A 153 -26.74 -7.24 10.63
CA ASP A 153 -27.63 -6.44 11.48
C ASP A 153 -27.25 -4.95 11.41
N PRO A 154 -28.05 -4.11 10.73
CA PRO A 154 -27.81 -2.67 10.65
C PRO A 154 -27.76 -1.95 12.01
N ALA A 155 -28.34 -2.55 13.07
CA ALA A 155 -28.29 -2.00 14.42
C ALA A 155 -27.00 -2.38 15.19
N ALA A 156 -26.23 -3.35 14.67
CA ALA A 156 -25.06 -3.92 15.35
C ALA A 156 -23.89 -4.17 14.39
N ILE A 157 -23.59 -3.20 13.52
CA ILE A 157 -22.45 -3.27 12.59
C ILE A 157 -21.15 -3.46 13.37
N VAL A 158 -20.37 -4.48 13.00
CA VAL A 158 -19.02 -4.72 13.51
C VAL A 158 -18.03 -4.53 12.37
N GLU A 159 -17.01 -3.71 12.58
CA GLU A 159 -15.96 -3.45 11.58
C GLU A 159 -14.60 -3.54 12.27
N GLU A 160 -13.62 -4.13 11.60
CA GLU A 160 -12.21 -3.88 11.89
C GLU A 160 -11.72 -2.71 11.03
N PRO A 161 -11.65 -1.49 11.59
CA PRO A 161 -11.40 -0.31 10.77
C PRO A 161 -9.96 -0.25 10.26
N ARG A 162 -9.03 -1.06 10.78
CA ARG A 162 -7.65 -1.16 10.27
C ARG A 162 -7.57 -1.94 8.96
N ASN A 163 -8.55 -2.79 8.67
CA ASN A 163 -8.68 -3.52 7.42
C ASN A 163 -10.16 -3.88 7.19
N PRO A 164 -11.00 -2.91 6.78
CA PRO A 164 -12.46 -3.13 6.65
C PRO A 164 -12.82 -4.08 5.50
N ILE A 165 -11.87 -4.42 4.62
CA ILE A 165 -12.07 -5.27 3.44
C ILE A 165 -11.58 -6.71 3.65
N GLY A 166 -10.97 -6.98 4.82
CA GLY A 166 -10.45 -8.30 5.17
C GLY A 166 -11.55 -9.30 5.49
N MET A 167 -11.16 -10.40 6.15
CA MET A 167 -12.10 -11.44 6.54
C MET A 167 -11.91 -11.91 7.99
N GLY A 168 -12.99 -12.47 8.55
CA GLY A 168 -12.99 -13.09 9.88
C GLY A 168 -13.59 -12.24 11.00
N VAL A 169 -13.88 -10.95 10.77
CA VAL A 169 -14.70 -10.14 11.69
C VAL A 169 -16.17 -10.56 11.58
N THR A 170 -16.80 -10.80 12.74
CA THR A 170 -18.26 -11.03 12.84
C THR A 170 -18.78 -10.63 14.22
N GLY A 171 -20.05 -10.24 14.29
CA GLY A 171 -20.79 -10.10 15.55
C GLY A 171 -21.21 -11.43 16.18
N ALA A 172 -21.23 -12.53 15.41
CA ALA A 172 -21.72 -13.83 15.86
C ALA A 172 -20.76 -14.97 15.47
N PRO A 173 -19.73 -15.31 16.26
CA PRO A 173 -18.70 -16.30 15.90
C PRO A 173 -19.20 -17.67 15.40
N ALA A 174 -20.42 -18.08 15.77
CA ALA A 174 -21.02 -19.30 15.26
C ALA A 174 -21.33 -19.26 13.75
N SER A 175 -21.59 -18.08 13.18
CA SER A 175 -21.85 -17.86 11.75
C SER A 175 -20.62 -18.20 10.89
N LEU A 176 -19.43 -18.10 11.46
CA LEU A 176 -18.18 -18.41 10.76
C LEU A 176 -17.98 -19.91 10.52
N THR A 177 -18.73 -20.81 11.17
CA THR A 177 -18.53 -22.26 10.97
C THR A 177 -18.58 -22.61 9.48
N HIS A 178 -17.54 -23.26 8.98
CA HIS A 178 -17.31 -23.60 7.56
C HIS A 178 -17.02 -22.42 6.61
N GLN A 179 -16.93 -21.20 7.13
CA GLN A 179 -16.47 -20.04 6.36
C GLN A 179 -14.93 -20.02 6.25
N PRO A 180 -14.39 -19.45 5.16
CA PRO A 180 -12.96 -19.20 5.02
C PRO A 180 -12.40 -18.37 6.18
N ALA A 181 -11.19 -18.73 6.62
CA ALA A 181 -10.38 -17.92 7.53
C ALA A 181 -9.29 -17.17 6.74
N PRO A 182 -8.72 -16.08 7.29
CA PRO A 182 -7.60 -15.36 6.69
C PRO A 182 -6.49 -16.30 6.22
N ASN A 183 -5.80 -15.96 5.14
CA ASN A 183 -4.64 -16.70 4.65
C ASN A 183 -3.32 -16.07 5.09
N ILE A 184 -3.28 -14.74 5.26
CA ILE A 184 -2.06 -13.99 5.57
C ILE A 184 -2.08 -13.62 7.04
N GLU A 185 -1.05 -14.03 7.76
CA GLU A 185 -0.86 -13.73 9.18
C GLU A 185 0.52 -13.14 9.47
N ASP A 186 0.60 -12.35 10.54
CA ASP A 186 1.86 -12.05 11.20
C ASP A 186 2.19 -13.22 12.14
N PRO A 187 3.35 -13.89 12.00
CA PRO A 187 3.71 -15.02 12.86
C PRO A 187 3.76 -14.67 14.36
N ALA A 188 3.92 -13.39 14.72
CA ALA A 188 3.90 -12.94 16.10
C ALA A 188 2.47 -12.91 16.71
N PHE A 189 1.43 -12.88 15.87
CA PHE A 189 0.04 -12.75 16.29
C PHE A 189 -0.86 -13.81 15.63
N PRO A 190 -0.63 -15.11 15.91
CA PRO A 190 -1.33 -16.19 15.22
C PRO A 190 -2.83 -16.22 15.53
N ILE A 191 -3.63 -16.48 14.51
CA ILE A 191 -5.09 -16.61 14.64
C ILE A 191 -5.43 -18.02 15.12
N ARG A 192 -6.00 -18.12 16.33
CA ARG A 192 -6.36 -19.42 16.93
C ARG A 192 -7.86 -19.65 16.99
N THR A 193 -8.62 -18.57 17.19
CA THR A 193 -10.08 -18.58 17.33
C THR A 193 -10.66 -17.33 16.65
N ALA A 194 -11.96 -17.35 16.35
CA ALA A 194 -12.68 -16.20 15.79
C ALA A 194 -12.70 -14.97 16.71
N LYS A 195 -12.34 -15.13 18.00
CA LYS A 195 -12.19 -14.03 18.97
C LYS A 195 -10.80 -13.39 18.93
N THR A 196 -9.87 -13.95 18.16
CA THR A 196 -8.53 -13.37 17.99
C THR A 196 -8.66 -12.11 17.13
N ALA A 197 -8.10 -11.00 17.60
CA ALA A 197 -8.10 -9.74 16.88
C ALA A 197 -6.66 -9.24 16.62
N PRO A 198 -5.87 -9.94 15.80
CA PRO A 198 -4.50 -9.53 15.51
C PRO A 198 -4.46 -8.23 14.71
N PRO A 199 -3.31 -7.54 14.63
CA PRO A 199 -3.11 -6.52 13.62
C PRO A 199 -3.29 -7.13 12.20
N PRO A 200 -3.96 -6.44 11.26
CA PRO A 200 -4.03 -6.88 9.88
C PRO A 200 -2.63 -7.03 9.26
N ALA A 201 -2.38 -8.18 8.67
CA ALA A 201 -1.08 -8.57 8.15
C ALA A 201 -1.01 -8.34 6.63
N GLY A 202 0.01 -7.63 6.14
CA GLY A 202 0.15 -7.33 4.72
C GLY A 202 1.42 -6.55 4.38
N ILE A 203 1.65 -6.33 3.09
CA ILE A 203 2.79 -5.57 2.53
C ILE A 203 2.37 -4.55 1.47
N GLY A 204 1.07 -4.49 1.16
CA GLY A 204 0.49 -3.59 0.17
C GLY A 204 -0.07 -2.30 0.77
N VAL A 205 -1.02 -1.71 0.04
CA VAL A 205 -1.58 -0.38 0.31
C VAL A 205 -2.64 -0.40 1.42
N VAL A 206 -2.59 0.58 2.32
CA VAL A 206 -3.65 0.90 3.28
C VAL A 206 -4.60 1.95 2.67
N GLY A 207 -5.89 1.64 2.62
CA GLY A 207 -6.92 2.51 2.04
C GLY A 207 -7.10 3.84 2.79
N ARG A 208 -7.47 4.92 2.08
CA ARG A 208 -7.62 6.28 2.65
C ARG A 208 -8.63 6.35 3.82
N HIS A 209 -9.68 5.55 3.75
CA HIS A 209 -10.75 5.50 4.75
C HIS A 209 -10.45 4.57 5.93
N TRP A 210 -9.31 3.88 5.93
CA TRP A 210 -8.92 2.93 6.99
C TRP A 210 -8.32 3.67 8.18
N GLU A 211 -8.46 3.12 9.38
CA GLU A 211 -8.00 3.70 10.64
C GLU A 211 -6.55 4.23 10.61
N PRO A 212 -5.56 3.50 10.05
CA PRO A 212 -4.16 3.93 10.12
C PRO A 212 -3.90 5.24 9.38
N ARG A 213 -4.78 5.61 8.44
CA ARG A 213 -4.72 6.86 7.68
C ARG A 213 -5.75 7.85 8.14
N ARG A 214 -7.02 7.45 8.23
CA ARG A 214 -8.16 8.36 8.50
C ARG A 214 -8.00 9.17 9.78
N ARG A 215 -7.29 8.63 10.78
CA ARG A 215 -7.00 9.34 12.03
C ARG A 215 -6.19 10.63 11.85
N TYR A 216 -5.53 10.80 10.71
CA TYR A 216 -4.72 11.96 10.34
C TYR A 216 -5.44 12.92 9.39
N ALA A 217 -6.68 12.61 9.00
CA ALA A 217 -7.44 13.45 8.05
C ALA A 217 -7.81 14.82 8.64
N GLY A 218 -7.79 14.97 9.97
CA GLY A 218 -8.28 16.15 10.67
C GLY A 218 -9.81 16.15 10.83
N THR A 219 -10.33 17.24 11.38
CA THR A 219 -11.73 17.37 11.78
C THR A 219 -12.57 18.10 10.73
N TYR A 220 -13.54 17.41 10.14
CA TYR A 220 -14.47 17.94 9.13
C TYR A 220 -15.88 18.14 9.71
N ASP A 221 -16.04 19.06 10.66
CA ASP A 221 -17.32 19.36 11.32
C ASP A 221 -18.09 20.53 10.70
N ALA A 222 -19.18 20.96 11.34
CA ALA A 222 -19.99 22.09 10.87
C ALA A 222 -19.19 23.41 10.85
N THR A 223 -18.29 23.61 11.82
CA THR A 223 -17.44 24.80 11.90
C THR A 223 -16.45 24.83 10.75
N TRP A 224 -15.79 23.71 10.44
CA TRP A 224 -14.96 23.57 9.23
C TRP A 224 -15.77 23.92 7.98
N ARG A 225 -16.99 23.36 7.85
CA ARG A 225 -17.84 23.56 6.68
C ARG A 225 -18.25 25.02 6.48
N GLU A 226 -18.56 25.74 7.55
CA GLU A 226 -19.04 27.13 7.48
C GLU A 226 -17.92 28.17 7.35
N LEU A 227 -16.77 27.94 8.01
CA LEU A 227 -15.73 28.96 8.17
C LEU A 227 -14.44 28.68 7.40
N ARG A 228 -14.23 27.45 6.92
CA ARG A 228 -12.91 27.01 6.42
C ARG A 228 -12.93 26.32 5.06
N ALA A 229 -14.01 25.62 4.72
CA ALA A 229 -14.15 24.99 3.43
C ALA A 229 -13.88 26.01 2.30
N PRO A 230 -13.09 25.68 1.26
CA PRO A 230 -12.59 24.35 0.91
C PRO A 230 -11.19 23.99 1.43
N LEU A 231 -10.59 24.78 2.33
CA LEU A 231 -9.24 24.50 2.87
C LEU A 231 -9.22 23.23 3.73
N LEU A 232 -8.08 22.53 3.79
CA LEU A 232 -7.91 21.39 4.70
C LEU A 232 -8.10 21.81 6.17
N PRO A 233 -8.61 20.94 7.06
CA PRO A 233 -8.67 21.20 8.50
C PRO A 233 -7.32 21.67 9.08
N GLU A 234 -7.36 22.46 10.15
CA GLU A 234 -6.13 22.94 10.81
C GLU A 234 -5.32 21.82 11.45
N ASP A 235 -6.02 20.78 11.91
CA ASP A 235 -5.49 19.57 12.51
C ASP A 235 -5.18 18.47 11.47
N PHE A 236 -5.19 18.79 10.16
CA PHE A 236 -4.74 17.86 9.13
C PHE A 236 -3.26 17.52 9.32
N ASP A 237 -2.96 16.22 9.36
CA ASP A 237 -1.60 15.71 9.51
C ASP A 237 -1.12 15.05 8.21
N PRO A 238 0.03 15.47 7.63
CA PRO A 238 0.56 14.90 6.39
C PRO A 238 0.77 13.38 6.40
N ARG A 239 0.84 12.74 7.58
CA ARG A 239 0.85 11.27 7.70
C ARG A 239 -0.38 10.61 7.10
N TYR A 240 -1.49 11.34 6.89
CA TYR A 240 -2.64 10.87 6.10
C TYR A 240 -2.26 10.41 4.68
N ASN A 241 -1.23 11.01 4.10
CA ASN A 241 -0.75 10.71 2.75
C ASN A 241 0.13 9.45 2.69
N LEU A 242 0.64 8.96 3.83
CA LEU A 242 1.35 7.68 3.92
C LEU A 242 0.36 6.53 3.78
N CYS A 243 0.72 5.51 3.00
CA CYS A 243 -0.19 4.43 2.63
C CYS A 243 0.45 3.04 2.58
N ALA A 244 1.75 2.92 2.89
CA ALA A 244 2.36 1.61 3.05
C ALA A 244 1.80 0.88 4.27
N SER A 245 1.92 -0.45 4.25
CA SER A 245 1.58 -1.28 5.40
C SER A 245 2.36 -0.85 6.65
N PRO A 246 1.79 -0.91 7.86
CA PRO A 246 2.52 -0.65 9.09
C PRO A 246 3.82 -1.45 9.16
N GLY A 247 4.93 -0.77 9.50
CA GLY A 247 6.29 -1.33 9.49
C GLY A 247 7.03 -1.22 8.14
N LEU A 248 6.38 -0.70 7.09
CA LEU A 248 6.98 -0.46 5.77
C LEU A 248 7.00 1.03 5.39
N ILE A 249 7.14 1.90 6.38
CA ILE A 249 7.31 3.35 6.21
C ILE A 249 8.70 3.69 6.74
N ALA A 250 9.58 4.20 5.88
CA ALA A 250 10.94 4.58 6.26
C ALA A 250 10.99 6.04 6.70
N ASP A 251 11.39 6.24 7.96
CA ASP A 251 11.70 7.54 8.55
C ASP A 251 13.08 7.41 9.26
N PRO A 252 14.14 8.08 8.79
CA PRO A 252 14.15 9.09 7.71
C PRO A 252 13.83 8.50 6.33
N PRO A 253 13.41 9.34 5.35
CA PRO A 253 13.18 8.91 3.97
C PRO A 253 14.37 8.18 3.34
N LEU A 254 14.07 7.25 2.44
CA LEU A 254 15.06 6.52 1.65
C LEU A 254 15.78 7.47 0.67
N ALA A 255 17.05 7.19 0.42
CA ALA A 255 17.93 7.96 -0.46
C ALA A 255 18.19 7.27 -1.81
N GLY A 256 17.82 6.00 -1.95
CA GLY A 256 18.20 5.14 -3.08
C GLY A 256 19.50 4.37 -2.80
N GLY A 257 19.64 3.22 -3.46
CA GLY A 257 20.73 2.27 -3.22
C GLY A 257 20.61 1.46 -1.94
N GLU A 258 19.48 1.51 -1.24
CA GLU A 258 19.22 0.58 -0.15
C GLU A 258 19.07 -0.86 -0.68
N PRO A 259 19.57 -1.86 0.06
CA PRO A 259 19.38 -3.26 -0.32
C PRO A 259 17.91 -3.64 -0.17
N VAL A 260 17.39 -4.34 -1.16
CA VAL A 260 16.07 -4.96 -1.16
C VAL A 260 16.25 -6.47 -1.17
N ARG A 261 15.54 -7.16 -0.28
CA ARG A 261 15.47 -8.62 -0.25
C ARG A 261 14.04 -9.06 -0.06
N THR A 262 13.62 -10.04 -0.85
CA THR A 262 12.32 -10.70 -0.68
C THR A 262 12.49 -12.20 -0.62
N LEU A 263 11.56 -12.87 0.04
CA LEU A 263 11.45 -14.32 0.07
C LEU A 263 10.03 -14.71 -0.36
N ASN A 264 9.95 -15.62 -1.33
CA ASN A 264 8.70 -16.22 -1.80
C ASN A 264 7.73 -15.20 -2.40
N LEU A 265 8.23 -14.12 -3.00
CA LEU A 265 7.45 -13.13 -3.78
C LEU A 265 7.71 -13.22 -5.29
N THR A 266 8.53 -14.18 -5.72
CA THR A 266 8.69 -14.59 -7.12
C THR A 266 8.64 -16.11 -7.21
N PRO A 267 8.34 -16.70 -8.39
CA PRO A 267 8.36 -18.15 -8.58
C PRO A 267 9.70 -18.82 -8.22
N GLU A 268 10.81 -18.10 -8.41
CA GLU A 268 12.18 -18.54 -8.13
C GLU A 268 12.52 -18.50 -6.63
N GLY A 269 11.66 -17.89 -5.80
CA GLY A 269 11.79 -17.84 -4.35
C GLY A 269 12.40 -16.52 -3.87
N ALA A 270 13.71 -16.50 -3.60
CA ALA A 270 14.37 -15.33 -3.03
C ALA A 270 14.85 -14.37 -4.13
N LEU A 271 14.60 -13.08 -3.94
CA LEU A 271 15.05 -12.01 -4.84
C LEU A 271 15.86 -10.98 -4.03
N SER A 272 16.95 -10.49 -4.60
CA SER A 272 17.79 -9.45 -3.98
C SER A 272 18.31 -8.48 -5.03
N PHE A 273 18.26 -7.18 -4.72
CA PHE A 273 18.80 -6.10 -5.55
C PHE A 273 19.06 -4.84 -4.71
N GLU A 274 19.57 -3.78 -5.31
CA GLU A 274 19.67 -2.45 -4.68
C GLU A 274 18.73 -1.47 -5.38
N LEU A 275 18.10 -0.55 -4.63
CA LEU A 275 17.26 0.48 -5.22
C LEU A 275 18.07 1.37 -6.19
N PRO A 276 17.51 1.78 -7.34
CA PRO A 276 18.14 2.78 -8.18
C PRO A 276 18.45 4.07 -7.42
N ARG A 277 19.60 4.69 -7.71
CA ARG A 277 19.95 6.02 -7.18
C ARG A 277 19.50 7.07 -8.18
N VAL A 278 18.53 7.89 -7.79
CA VAL A 278 17.96 8.94 -8.62
C VAL A 278 18.07 10.27 -7.91
N GLN A 279 18.57 11.30 -8.59
CA GLN A 279 18.57 12.67 -8.12
C GLN A 279 17.69 13.50 -9.06
N VAL A 280 16.75 14.23 -8.48
CA VAL A 280 15.86 15.15 -9.21
C VAL A 280 15.97 16.50 -8.53
N GLU A 281 15.96 17.56 -9.33
CA GLU A 281 15.77 18.93 -8.87
C GLU A 281 14.52 19.49 -9.57
N ILE A 282 13.69 20.20 -8.81
CA ILE A 282 12.46 20.82 -9.27
C ILE A 282 12.54 22.31 -8.97
N GLU A 283 12.46 23.14 -10.00
CA GLU A 283 12.36 24.59 -9.85
C GLU A 283 10.93 25.07 -10.12
N PHE A 284 10.36 25.80 -9.17
CA PHE A 284 9.08 26.49 -9.34
C PHE A 284 9.31 27.95 -9.71
N GLN A 285 8.72 28.37 -10.82
CA GLN A 285 8.69 29.77 -11.26
C GLN A 285 7.27 30.32 -11.12
N VAL A 286 7.09 31.23 -10.17
CA VAL A 286 5.81 31.90 -9.92
C VAL A 286 5.99 33.39 -10.19
N LYS A 287 5.06 33.98 -10.94
CA LYS A 287 5.08 35.40 -11.26
C LYS A 287 5.22 36.23 -9.97
N ASP A 288 6.09 37.24 -10.01
CA ASP A 288 6.36 38.16 -8.91
C ASP A 288 6.97 37.49 -7.65
N ARG A 289 7.53 36.28 -7.78
CA ARG A 289 8.32 35.59 -6.75
C ARG A 289 9.68 35.17 -7.31
N ALA A 290 10.69 35.07 -6.45
CA ALA A 290 11.96 34.47 -6.83
C ALA A 290 11.75 32.98 -7.15
N PRO A 291 12.48 32.42 -8.14
CA PRO A 291 12.48 30.98 -8.37
C PRO A 291 12.87 30.21 -7.10
N ALA A 292 12.25 29.05 -6.89
CA ALA A 292 12.53 28.20 -5.76
C ALA A 292 12.85 26.79 -6.26
N ALA A 293 14.09 26.35 -6.04
CA ALA A 293 14.58 25.02 -6.38
C ALA A 293 14.51 24.08 -5.16
N PHE A 294 14.09 22.84 -5.39
CA PHE A 294 13.93 21.81 -4.38
C PHE A 294 14.48 20.48 -4.88
N ALA A 295 15.21 19.77 -4.01
CA ALA A 295 15.54 18.37 -4.20
C ALA A 295 14.55 17.53 -3.36
N PRO A 296 13.52 16.92 -3.96
CA PRO A 296 12.59 16.07 -3.22
C PRO A 296 13.30 14.81 -2.72
N HIS A 297 12.78 14.23 -1.64
CA HIS A 297 13.15 12.88 -1.20
C HIS A 297 12.27 11.83 -1.91
N LEU A 298 12.58 10.55 -1.72
CA LEU A 298 11.75 9.47 -2.24
C LEU A 298 10.45 9.36 -1.44
N ASP A 299 9.35 9.89 -1.97
CA ASP A 299 8.04 9.78 -1.34
C ASP A 299 7.52 8.32 -1.29
N THR A 300 7.80 7.53 -2.33
CA THR A 300 7.26 6.16 -2.46
C THR A 300 8.19 5.29 -3.29
N VAL A 301 8.47 4.09 -2.77
CA VAL A 301 9.09 2.98 -3.49
C VAL A 301 8.02 1.91 -3.66
N LEU A 302 7.55 1.72 -4.89
CA LEU A 302 6.61 0.67 -5.24
C LEU A 302 7.37 -0.44 -5.99
N ILE A 303 7.45 -1.61 -5.38
CA ILE A 303 8.08 -2.81 -5.93
C ILE A 303 6.97 -3.66 -6.54
N ASP A 304 6.89 -3.63 -7.87
CA ASP A 304 5.92 -4.38 -8.64
C ASP A 304 6.53 -5.72 -9.07
N LEU A 305 6.17 -6.78 -8.36
CA LEU A 305 6.51 -8.17 -8.68
C LEU A 305 5.29 -8.91 -9.24
N TYR A 306 4.22 -8.18 -9.54
CA TYR A 306 2.99 -8.76 -10.03
C TYR A 306 3.12 -8.95 -11.53
N ALA A 307 3.70 -10.08 -11.93
CA ALA A 307 3.68 -10.48 -13.32
C ALA A 307 2.23 -10.74 -13.74
N THR A 308 1.63 -9.79 -14.47
CA THR A 308 0.53 -10.14 -15.37
C THR A 308 1.12 -11.10 -16.40
N GLY A 309 0.61 -12.33 -16.45
CA GLY A 309 0.78 -13.15 -17.64
C GLY A 309 0.29 -12.36 -18.87
N PRO A 310 0.65 -12.79 -20.09
CA PRO A 310 0.33 -12.06 -21.33
C PRO A 310 -1.16 -12.07 -21.72
N GLU A 311 -2.07 -11.76 -20.78
CA GLU A 311 -3.49 -11.52 -21.01
C GLU A 311 -3.87 -10.05 -20.78
#